data_AF-A0A667ZJ67-F1
#
_entry.id   AF-A0A667ZJ67-F1
#
_cell.length_a   1.000
_cell.length_b   1.000
_cell.length_c   1.000
_cell.angle_alpha   90.00
_cell.angle_beta   90.00
_cell.angle_gamma   90.00
#
_symmetry.space_group_name_H-M   'P 1'
#
loop_
_entity.id
_entity.type
_entity.pdbx_description
1 polymer ?
#
loop_
_entity_poly.entity_id
_entity_poly.type
_entity_poly.pdbx_seq_one_letter_code
_entity_poly.pdbx_strand_id
1 'polypeptide(L)'
;MLKSVVRAVGAAVRLSTATTSTARALPLTSPTLCAPSSATARPFTRSLWMMNNNGASSGYRTKLFSSKVLSPSVSCGCGGLHTEGDKAFGDFLSDEIKEERKIQKSTSLPKMSGGWELEMNGTEVKLIKSVSGEKITVTFNVNNSIPPSFDEEADQAQQKPAEDEPEIVSTPNFVVEVTKQAAKHSLVFDCHYPEDEISHGEGEEESDIFAIREVSFQPEGDSEWKETSYTLNTDSLDWALYDHLMDFLADRGVDNTFADELMELSTAIEHQEYIRFLEDLSSFVKCK
;
A
#
# COMPACT_ATOMS: atom_id res chain seq x y z
N MET A 1 36.47 -64.20 -35.67
CA MET A 1 37.38 -63.96 -36.79
C MET A 1 37.38 -62.47 -37.14
N LEU A 2 38.58 -61.88 -37.24
CA LEU A 2 39.04 -60.64 -37.91
C LEU A 2 38.16 -59.37 -37.90
N LYS A 3 38.56 -58.29 -37.19
CA LYS A 3 39.50 -57.18 -37.57
C LYS A 3 38.83 -56.12 -38.48
N SER A 4 38.51 -54.93 -37.95
CA SER A 4 39.33 -53.70 -37.88
C SER A 4 39.32 -52.88 -39.18
N VAL A 5 39.11 -51.55 -39.10
CA VAL A 5 40.10 -50.51 -39.49
C VAL A 5 39.49 -49.09 -39.36
N VAL A 6 40.22 -48.25 -38.63
CA VAL A 6 40.11 -46.80 -38.45
C VAL A 6 40.70 -46.07 -39.67
N ARG A 7 40.22 -44.87 -40.00
CA ARG A 7 41.08 -43.87 -40.67
C ARG A 7 40.71 -42.43 -40.31
N ALA A 8 41.65 -41.78 -39.63
CA ALA A 8 41.80 -40.35 -39.50
C ALA A 8 43.02 -39.91 -40.34
N VAL A 9 42.91 -38.81 -41.09
CA VAL A 9 43.98 -37.90 -41.60
C VAL A 9 43.21 -36.63 -42.08
N GLY A 10 43.56 -35.37 -41.87
CA GLY A 10 44.76 -34.70 -41.38
C GLY A 10 45.04 -33.44 -42.23
N ALA A 11 45.01 -32.27 -41.56
CA ALA A 11 45.81 -31.03 -41.74
C ALA A 11 46.14 -30.38 -43.11
N ALA A 12 45.97 -29.04 -43.17
CA ALA A 12 46.94 -27.99 -43.59
C ALA A 12 46.21 -26.62 -43.61
N VAL A 13 46.49 -25.57 -42.81
CA VAL A 13 47.66 -24.66 -42.63
C VAL A 13 47.96 -23.72 -43.80
N ARG A 14 47.85 -22.39 -43.56
CA ARG A 14 48.80 -21.26 -43.85
C ARG A 14 48.09 -19.90 -43.56
N LEU A 15 48.47 -19.10 -42.55
CA LEU A 15 49.53 -18.04 -42.50
C LEU A 15 49.55 -17.14 -43.76
N SER A 16 49.67 -15.80 -43.78
CA SER A 16 49.75 -14.66 -42.85
C SER A 16 49.86 -13.40 -43.75
N THR A 17 49.53 -12.19 -43.27
CA THR A 17 50.45 -11.02 -43.28
C THR A 17 49.80 -9.76 -42.69
N ALA A 18 50.60 -9.03 -41.92
CA ALA A 18 50.33 -7.73 -41.33
C ALA A 18 50.74 -6.58 -42.27
N THR A 19 50.12 -5.40 -42.09
CA THR A 19 50.75 -4.09 -42.35
C THR A 19 50.19 -3.03 -41.40
N THR A 20 51.06 -2.05 -41.14
CA THR A 20 51.13 -1.08 -40.05
C THR A 20 50.54 0.31 -40.37
N SER A 21 50.33 1.08 -39.29
CA SER A 21 50.41 2.55 -39.16
C SER A 21 49.19 3.41 -39.51
N THR A 22 48.61 4.09 -38.52
CA THR A 22 49.04 5.46 -38.12
C THR A 22 48.21 5.96 -36.92
N ALA A 23 48.89 6.65 -36.01
CA ALA A 23 48.33 7.35 -34.85
C ALA A 23 47.65 8.66 -35.26
N ARG A 24 46.58 9.04 -34.53
CA ARG A 24 46.23 10.44 -34.26
C ARG A 24 45.43 10.54 -32.95
N ALA A 25 46.00 11.32 -32.04
CA ALA A 25 45.42 11.71 -30.76
C ALA A 25 44.76 13.10 -30.86
N LEU A 26 44.04 13.44 -29.78
CA LEU A 26 43.51 14.75 -29.32
C LEU A 26 42.06 15.09 -29.75
N PRO A 27 41.36 15.97 -29.02
CA PRO A 27 41.29 16.07 -27.55
C PRO A 27 39.85 16.23 -27.01
N LEU A 28 39.74 15.99 -25.70
CA LEU A 28 38.60 16.27 -24.83
C LEU A 28 38.39 17.79 -24.69
N THR A 29 37.23 18.32 -25.07
CA THR A 29 36.73 19.63 -24.60
C THR A 29 35.21 19.62 -24.51
N SER A 30 34.71 19.86 -23.30
CA SER A 30 33.30 19.94 -22.93
C SER A 30 32.72 21.32 -23.28
N PRO A 31 31.43 21.38 -23.66
CA PRO A 31 30.60 22.53 -23.37
C PRO A 31 29.47 22.13 -22.41
N THR A 32 29.48 22.76 -21.24
CA THR A 32 28.36 22.86 -20.29
C THR A 32 27.25 23.75 -20.85
N LEU A 33 26.02 23.25 -20.95
CA LEU A 33 24.78 24.03 -20.97
C LEU A 33 23.64 23.23 -20.30
N CYS A 34 22.92 23.90 -19.39
CA CYS A 34 21.83 23.47 -18.48
C CYS A 34 20.51 23.13 -19.24
N ALA A 35 19.40 22.59 -18.70
CA ALA A 35 18.73 22.62 -17.38
C ALA A 35 17.53 21.59 -17.40
N PRO A 36 16.51 21.57 -16.49
CA PRO A 36 16.41 21.99 -15.09
C PRO A 36 15.95 20.86 -14.13
N SER A 37 16.26 21.00 -12.84
CA SER A 37 15.68 20.20 -11.75
C SER A 37 14.51 20.97 -11.14
N SER A 38 13.34 20.33 -11.06
CA SER A 38 12.17 20.84 -10.36
C SER A 38 12.37 20.76 -8.85
N ALA A 39 12.66 21.88 -8.21
CA ALA A 39 12.54 22.05 -6.76
C ALA A 39 11.84 23.39 -6.49
N THR A 40 10.56 23.30 -6.15
CA THR A 40 9.69 24.44 -5.83
C THR A 40 9.99 24.96 -4.42
N ALA A 41 11.01 25.81 -4.29
CA ALA A 41 11.14 26.70 -3.14
C ALA A 41 10.61 28.09 -3.54
N ARG A 42 9.52 28.53 -2.91
CA ARG A 42 9.00 29.90 -3.07
C ARG A 42 9.53 30.79 -1.94
N PRO A 43 10.30 31.85 -2.22
CA PRO A 43 10.39 32.99 -1.33
C PRO A 43 9.54 34.13 -1.91
N PHE A 44 8.42 34.44 -1.27
CA PHE A 44 7.76 35.72 -1.49
C PHE A 44 8.43 36.78 -0.62
N THR A 45 9.00 37.75 -1.31
CA THR A 45 9.50 39.02 -0.79
C THR A 45 8.32 39.88 -0.33
N ARG A 46 8.42 40.55 0.83
CA ARG A 46 7.98 41.94 1.02
C ARG A 46 8.84 42.63 2.07
N SER A 47 9.27 43.82 1.70
CA SER A 47 10.26 44.70 2.31
C SER A 47 9.62 45.75 3.23
N LEU A 48 10.51 46.50 3.92
CA LEU A 48 10.35 47.79 4.63
C LEU A 48 10.06 47.65 6.14
N TRP A 49 10.79 48.25 7.10
CA TRP A 49 11.52 49.52 7.13
C TRP A 49 12.71 49.50 8.11
N MET A 50 13.75 50.28 7.79
CA MET A 50 14.83 50.72 8.70
C MET A 50 14.46 52.04 9.40
N MET A 51 14.77 52.14 10.70
CA MET A 51 15.17 53.32 11.51
C MET A 51 15.00 52.93 12.99
N ASN A 52 15.82 53.27 13.99
CA ASN A 52 16.86 54.28 14.14
C ASN A 52 17.80 53.89 15.32
N ASN A 53 18.89 54.64 15.41
CA ASN A 53 20.09 54.52 16.20
C ASN A 53 19.98 54.95 17.69
N ASN A 54 21.01 54.56 18.46
CA ASN A 54 21.62 55.16 19.66
C ASN A 54 20.79 55.51 20.93
N GLY A 55 21.23 54.93 22.05
CA GLY A 55 21.93 55.71 23.09
C GLY A 55 21.11 56.50 24.13
N ALA A 56 21.35 56.13 25.40
CA ALA A 56 21.29 56.93 26.63
C ALA A 56 19.94 57.28 27.28
N SER A 57 19.84 56.82 28.54
CA SER A 57 19.26 57.47 29.74
C SER A 57 17.96 58.29 29.61
N SER A 58 16.92 57.84 30.31
CA SER A 58 16.30 58.58 31.43
C SER A 58 14.99 57.90 31.81
N GLY A 59 14.71 57.83 33.11
CA GLY A 59 13.57 57.12 33.66
C GLY A 59 12.23 57.73 33.29
N TYR A 60 11.26 56.87 32.99
CA TYR A 60 9.86 57.04 33.34
C TYR A 60 9.20 55.66 33.12
N ARG A 61 8.87 54.95 34.21
CA ARG A 61 8.06 53.72 34.13
C ARG A 61 6.59 54.12 34.01
N THR A 62 6.03 54.10 32.82
CA THR A 62 4.58 54.06 32.61
C THR A 62 4.14 52.60 32.47
N LYS A 63 3.46 52.12 33.52
CA LYS A 63 2.68 50.88 33.50
C LYS A 63 1.51 51.04 32.51
N LEU A 64 1.67 50.65 31.26
CA LEU A 64 0.54 50.50 30.35
C LEU A 64 0.89 49.43 29.33
N PHE A 65 0.65 48.16 29.68
CA PHE A 65 0.16 47.08 28.81
C PHE A 65 -0.16 45.89 29.72
N SER A 66 -1.26 46.01 30.48
CA SER A 66 -2.00 44.82 30.90
C SER A 66 -2.84 44.42 29.69
N SER A 67 -2.29 43.57 28.81
CA SER A 67 -3.14 42.81 27.90
C SER A 67 -3.91 41.83 28.77
N LYS A 68 -5.12 42.23 29.18
CA LYS A 68 -6.17 41.26 29.44
C LYS A 68 -6.43 40.58 28.09
N VAL A 69 -5.68 39.51 27.83
CA VAL A 69 -6.09 38.52 26.84
C VAL A 69 -7.37 37.93 27.40
N LEU A 70 -8.51 38.45 26.93
CA LEU A 70 -9.81 37.82 27.07
C LEU A 70 -9.79 36.59 26.16
N SER A 71 -9.14 35.53 26.62
CA SER A 71 -9.43 34.18 26.16
C SER A 71 -10.68 33.74 26.91
N PRO A 72 -11.80 33.41 26.25
CA PRO A 72 -12.79 32.56 26.87
C PRO A 72 -12.23 31.13 26.84
N SER A 73 -11.10 30.88 27.52
CA SER A 73 -10.70 29.51 27.78
C SER A 73 -11.57 29.06 28.93
N VAL A 74 -12.66 28.38 28.59
CA VAL A 74 -13.37 27.54 29.55
C VAL A 74 -12.34 26.48 29.94
N SER A 75 -11.59 26.77 31.00
CA SER A 75 -10.57 25.89 31.55
C SER A 75 -11.29 24.67 32.09
N CYS A 76 -11.50 23.66 31.24
CA CYS A 76 -11.85 22.35 31.70
C CYS A 76 -10.74 21.86 32.65
N GLY A 77 -11.11 21.18 33.73
CA GLY A 77 -10.19 20.75 34.79
C GLY A 77 -9.05 19.83 34.34
N CYS A 78 -9.05 19.43 33.07
CA CYS A 78 -8.06 18.61 32.39
C CYS A 78 -6.81 19.37 31.91
N GLY A 79 -6.77 20.71 31.97
CA GLY A 79 -5.58 21.50 31.57
C GLY A 79 -5.34 21.60 30.06
N GLY A 80 -6.27 21.11 29.23
CA GLY A 80 -6.27 21.23 27.76
C GLY A 80 -7.06 22.44 27.24
N LEU A 81 -6.82 22.82 25.99
CA LEU A 81 -7.62 23.81 25.28
C LEU A 81 -8.97 23.19 24.89
N HIS A 82 -10.07 23.77 25.34
CA HIS A 82 -11.41 23.45 24.86
C HIS A 82 -12.05 24.68 24.24
N THR A 83 -12.28 24.57 22.94
CA THR A 83 -13.00 25.51 22.12
C THR A 83 -14.46 25.08 21.97
N GLU A 84 -15.31 26.01 21.55
CA GLU A 84 -16.68 25.68 21.14
C GLU A 84 -16.70 24.69 19.96
N GLY A 85 -15.66 24.70 19.12
CA GLY A 85 -15.45 23.74 18.05
C GLY A 85 -15.28 22.30 18.57
N ASP A 86 -14.53 22.10 19.65
CA ASP A 86 -14.31 20.77 20.24
C ASP A 86 -15.61 20.19 20.80
N LYS A 87 -16.48 21.05 21.33
CA LYS A 87 -17.81 20.63 21.78
C LYS A 87 -18.68 20.19 20.61
N ALA A 88 -18.80 21.04 19.58
CA ALA A 88 -19.58 20.71 18.40
C ALA A 88 -19.05 19.44 17.70
N PHE A 89 -17.72 19.26 17.67
CA PHE A 89 -17.08 18.10 17.11
C PHE A 89 -17.34 16.84 17.94
N GLY A 90 -17.24 16.92 19.26
CA GLY A 90 -17.56 15.80 20.16
C GLY A 90 -19.02 15.35 20.08
N ASP A 91 -19.95 16.29 19.92
CA ASP A 91 -21.38 16.01 19.73
C ASP A 91 -21.60 15.31 18.37
N PHE A 92 -21.02 15.84 17.28
CA PHE A 92 -21.06 15.22 15.96
C PHE A 92 -20.52 13.78 15.96
N LEU A 93 -19.31 13.56 16.50
CA LEU A 93 -18.71 12.22 16.59
C LEU A 93 -19.58 11.25 17.38
N SER A 94 -20.30 11.73 18.40
CA SER A 94 -21.17 10.87 19.21
C SER A 94 -22.39 10.39 18.44
N ASP A 95 -22.88 11.20 17.51
CA ASP A 95 -24.01 10.84 16.66
C ASP A 95 -23.54 9.96 15.49
N GLU A 96 -22.41 10.30 14.88
CA GLU A 96 -21.77 9.49 13.83
C GLU A 96 -21.53 8.04 14.30
N ILE A 97 -20.87 7.86 15.46
CA ILE A 97 -20.61 6.53 16.03
C ILE A 97 -21.92 5.75 16.24
N LYS A 98 -23.04 6.42 16.58
CA LYS A 98 -24.32 5.73 16.78
C LYS A 98 -24.91 5.27 15.45
N GLU A 99 -24.83 6.08 14.41
CA GLU A 99 -25.32 5.70 13.09
C GLU A 99 -24.47 4.57 12.52
N GLU A 100 -23.13 4.68 12.56
CA GLU A 100 -22.23 3.62 12.08
C GLU A 100 -22.44 2.28 12.79
N ARG A 101 -22.69 2.32 14.11
CA ARG A 101 -23.02 1.12 14.88
C ARG A 101 -24.38 0.51 14.55
N LYS A 102 -25.32 1.29 14.00
CA LYS A 102 -26.61 0.75 13.50
C LYS A 102 -26.44 0.13 12.11
N ILE A 103 -25.59 0.74 11.28
CA ILE A 103 -25.29 0.28 9.92
C ILE A 103 -24.45 -0.99 9.95
N GLN A 104 -23.63 -1.19 10.99
CA GLN A 104 -22.84 -2.41 11.19
C GLN A 104 -23.75 -3.66 11.20
N LYS A 105 -23.90 -4.28 10.02
CA LYS A 105 -24.86 -5.37 9.73
C LYS A 105 -24.67 -6.59 10.64
N SER A 106 -23.45 -6.82 11.13
CA SER A 106 -23.14 -7.90 12.08
C SER A 106 -21.97 -7.56 12.99
N THR A 107 -22.10 -7.85 14.28
CA THR A 107 -21.01 -7.74 15.27
C THR A 107 -19.95 -8.84 15.09
N SER A 108 -20.30 -9.95 14.42
CA SER A 108 -19.37 -11.04 14.14
C SER A 108 -18.74 -10.84 12.77
N LEU A 109 -17.42 -11.02 12.70
CA LEU A 109 -16.68 -11.06 11.44
C LEU A 109 -17.17 -12.24 10.57
N PRO A 110 -17.24 -12.06 9.24
CA PRO A 110 -17.51 -13.16 8.32
C PRO A 110 -16.42 -14.23 8.45
N LYS A 111 -16.80 -15.48 8.22
CA LYS A 111 -15.89 -16.62 8.39
C LYS A 111 -15.38 -17.06 7.03
N MET A 112 -14.06 -17.11 6.88
CA MET A 112 -13.44 -17.72 5.71
C MET A 112 -13.75 -19.21 5.66
N SER A 113 -14.14 -19.71 4.49
CA SER A 113 -14.29 -21.13 4.22
C SER A 113 -12.91 -21.79 4.04
N GLY A 114 -12.83 -23.11 4.22
CA GLY A 114 -11.55 -23.83 4.06
C GLY A 114 -10.65 -23.89 5.30
N GLY A 115 -11.15 -23.48 6.47
CA GLY A 115 -10.50 -23.75 7.77
C GLY A 115 -9.30 -22.86 8.08
N TRP A 116 -9.37 -21.59 7.69
CA TRP A 116 -8.37 -20.58 8.03
C TRP A 116 -8.48 -20.15 9.49
N GLU A 117 -7.34 -20.03 10.16
CA GLU A 117 -7.21 -19.39 11.46
C GLU A 117 -6.91 -17.90 11.26
N LEU A 118 -7.73 -17.03 11.88
CA LEU A 118 -7.63 -15.58 11.79
C LEU A 118 -6.83 -15.03 12.98
N GLU A 119 -5.72 -14.36 12.71
CA GLU A 119 -4.96 -13.57 13.67
C GLU A 119 -5.01 -12.09 13.28
N MET A 120 -5.36 -11.21 14.22
CA MET A 120 -5.46 -9.76 13.97
C MET A 120 -4.49 -9.01 14.88
N ASN A 121 -3.72 -8.08 14.30
CA ASN A 121 -2.82 -7.19 14.99
C ASN A 121 -3.03 -5.74 14.50
N GLY A 122 -3.98 -5.04 15.15
CA GLY A 122 -4.41 -3.72 14.69
C GLY A 122 -5.04 -3.84 13.30
N THR A 123 -4.45 -3.16 12.32
CA THR A 123 -4.92 -3.16 10.93
C THR A 123 -4.30 -4.27 10.07
N GLU A 124 -3.31 -5.00 10.59
CA GLU A 124 -2.71 -6.15 9.91
C GLU A 124 -3.47 -7.43 10.30
N VAL A 125 -3.86 -8.19 9.28
CA VAL A 125 -4.63 -9.42 9.44
C VAL A 125 -3.87 -10.57 8.80
N LYS A 126 -3.78 -11.70 9.50
CA LYS A 126 -3.13 -12.93 9.05
C LYS A 126 -4.12 -14.07 9.05
N LEU A 127 -4.25 -14.72 7.90
CA LEU A 127 -5.01 -15.96 7.72
C LEU A 127 -4.01 -17.11 7.59
N ILE A 128 -4.08 -18.08 8.51
CA ILE A 128 -3.14 -19.20 8.56
C ILE A 128 -3.88 -20.49 8.28
N LYS A 129 -3.34 -21.32 7.40
CA LYS A 129 -3.86 -22.65 7.08
C LYS A 129 -2.71 -23.63 6.92
N SER A 130 -2.88 -24.83 7.45
CA SER A 130 -1.91 -25.92 7.31
C SER A 130 -2.49 -27.04 6.47
N VAL A 131 -1.90 -27.34 5.32
CA VAL A 131 -2.36 -28.38 4.39
C VAL A 131 -1.21 -29.32 4.05
N SER A 132 -1.38 -30.62 4.28
CA SER A 132 -0.45 -31.67 3.82
C SER A 132 1.04 -31.45 4.16
N GLY A 133 1.33 -30.77 5.29
CA GLY A 133 2.70 -30.45 5.71
C GLY A 133 3.28 -29.17 5.10
N GLU A 134 2.45 -28.36 4.46
CA GLU A 134 2.74 -26.99 4.05
C GLU A 134 1.94 -26.01 4.94
N LYS A 135 2.55 -24.89 5.29
CA LYS A 135 1.90 -23.77 5.98
C LYS A 135 1.66 -22.67 4.95
N ILE A 136 0.41 -22.24 4.82
CA ILE A 136 -0.01 -21.12 3.99
C ILE A 136 -0.40 -19.99 4.92
N THR A 137 0.21 -18.83 4.73
CA THR A 137 -0.08 -17.61 5.49
C THR A 137 -0.46 -16.52 4.49
N VAL A 138 -1.68 -16.00 4.60
CA VAL A 138 -2.10 -14.83 3.83
C VAL A 138 -2.10 -13.62 4.76
N THR A 139 -1.39 -12.56 4.38
CA THR A 139 -1.32 -11.33 5.17
C THR A 139 -1.84 -10.17 4.34
N PHE A 140 -2.71 -9.36 4.93
CA PHE A 140 -3.22 -8.14 4.32
C PHE A 140 -3.35 -7.02 5.35
N ASN A 141 -3.45 -5.78 4.86
CA ASN A 141 -3.63 -4.59 5.70
C ASN A 141 -4.87 -3.83 5.24
N VAL A 142 -5.74 -3.46 6.18
CA VAL A 142 -6.97 -2.71 5.86
C VAL A 142 -6.71 -1.22 5.60
N ASN A 143 -5.53 -0.69 5.92
CA ASN A 143 -5.18 0.70 5.62
C ASN A 143 -5.14 0.94 4.11
N ASN A 144 -5.73 2.05 3.65
CA ASN A 144 -5.72 2.46 2.25
C ASN A 144 -6.24 1.38 1.28
N SER A 145 -7.16 0.54 1.76
CA SER A 145 -7.70 -0.60 1.02
C SER A 145 -8.98 -0.29 0.23
N ILE A 146 -9.57 0.89 0.44
CA ILE A 146 -10.77 1.34 -0.28
C ILE A 146 -10.29 2.08 -1.54
N PRO A 147 -10.61 1.57 -2.75
CA PRO A 147 -10.27 2.26 -3.98
C PRO A 147 -11.05 3.58 -4.05
N PRO A 148 -10.46 4.65 -4.59
CA PRO A 148 -11.19 5.90 -4.79
C PRO A 148 -12.36 5.64 -5.75
N SER A 149 -13.59 5.83 -5.29
CA SER A 149 -14.77 5.74 -6.14
C SER A 149 -14.68 6.80 -7.24
N PHE A 150 -14.54 6.39 -8.50
CA PHE A 150 -14.59 7.27 -9.68
C PHE A 150 -16.04 7.69 -10.06
N ASP A 151 -16.93 7.79 -9.08
CA ASP A 151 -18.36 8.08 -9.26
C ASP A 151 -18.72 9.58 -9.12
N GLU A 152 -17.80 10.49 -9.45
CA GLU A 152 -18.14 11.92 -9.54
C GLU A 152 -18.36 12.44 -10.98
N GLU A 153 -18.17 11.62 -12.02
CA GLU A 153 -18.31 12.07 -13.42
C GLU A 153 -19.05 11.09 -14.35
N ALA A 154 -20.25 10.63 -13.97
CA ALA A 154 -21.21 10.07 -14.94
C ALA A 154 -22.68 10.28 -14.55
N ASP A 155 -23.28 11.27 -15.21
CA ASP A 155 -24.68 11.35 -15.66
C ASP A 155 -25.85 11.44 -14.67
N GLN A 156 -26.41 12.65 -14.69
CA GLN A 156 -27.84 12.94 -14.61
C GLN A 156 -28.66 12.04 -15.54
N ALA A 157 -29.14 10.88 -15.08
CA ALA A 157 -30.47 10.32 -15.39
C ALA A 157 -30.58 8.86 -14.93
N GLN A 158 -31.10 8.62 -13.73
CA GLN A 158 -32.25 7.72 -13.52
C GLN A 158 -32.63 7.68 -12.03
N GLN A 159 -33.89 7.95 -11.79
CA GLN A 159 -34.53 7.78 -10.49
C GLN A 159 -34.51 6.30 -10.09
N LYS A 160 -33.67 5.94 -9.13
CA LYS A 160 -33.96 4.87 -8.17
C LYS A 160 -34.03 5.49 -6.77
N PRO A 161 -34.97 5.05 -5.91
CA PRO A 161 -35.14 5.63 -4.59
C PRO A 161 -33.88 5.41 -3.75
N ALA A 162 -33.42 6.48 -3.14
CA ALA A 162 -32.30 6.55 -2.22
C ALA A 162 -32.66 5.86 -0.89
N GLU A 163 -32.05 4.72 -0.59
CA GLU A 163 -31.87 4.18 0.78
C GLU A 163 -30.61 3.33 0.95
N ASP A 164 -29.93 2.89 -0.12
CA ASP A 164 -28.66 2.17 0.01
C ASP A 164 -27.49 3.17 0.02
N GLU A 165 -26.90 3.39 1.20
CA GLU A 165 -25.59 4.04 1.35
C GLU A 165 -24.56 3.32 0.48
N PRO A 166 -23.56 4.04 -0.09
CA PRO A 166 -22.56 3.42 -0.95
C PRO A 166 -21.90 2.27 -0.18
N GLU A 167 -22.02 1.06 -0.70
CA GLU A 167 -21.39 -0.11 -0.10
C GLU A 167 -19.87 0.08 -0.27
N ILE A 168 -19.22 0.56 0.79
CA ILE A 168 -17.78 0.73 0.83
C ILE A 168 -17.19 -0.68 0.81
N VAL A 169 -16.54 -1.04 -0.29
CA VAL A 169 -15.85 -2.33 -0.43
C VAL A 169 -14.35 -2.11 -0.26
N SER A 170 -13.76 -2.89 0.65
CA SER A 170 -12.32 -2.91 0.89
C SER A 170 -11.66 -4.01 0.07
N THR A 171 -10.77 -3.62 -0.85
CA THR A 171 -10.01 -4.51 -1.73
C THR A 171 -8.50 -4.38 -1.46
N PRO A 172 -8.00 -4.87 -0.31
CA PRO A 172 -6.60 -4.72 0.06
C PRO A 172 -5.71 -5.63 -0.81
N ASN A 173 -4.47 -5.18 -1.07
CA ASN A 173 -3.45 -6.11 -1.54
C ASN A 173 -3.15 -7.15 -0.45
N PHE A 174 -2.89 -8.38 -0.87
CA PHE A 174 -2.62 -9.46 0.06
C PHE A 174 -1.41 -10.27 -0.39
N VAL A 175 -0.63 -10.72 0.59
CA VAL A 175 0.60 -11.46 0.38
C VAL A 175 0.38 -12.89 0.82
N VAL A 176 0.59 -13.84 -0.08
CA VAL A 176 0.50 -15.27 0.19
C VAL A 176 1.91 -15.83 0.38
N GLU A 177 2.19 -16.33 1.57
CA GLU A 177 3.42 -17.05 1.89
C GLU A 177 3.13 -18.55 1.99
N VAL A 178 3.87 -19.35 1.22
CA VAL A 178 3.81 -20.81 1.25
C VAL A 178 5.14 -21.38 1.74
N THR A 179 5.12 -21.96 2.93
CA THR A 179 6.28 -22.58 3.58
C THR A 179 6.11 -24.09 3.62
N LYS A 180 7.11 -24.84 3.16
CA LYS A 180 7.12 -26.31 3.24
C LYS A 180 7.93 -26.73 4.47
N GLN A 181 7.47 -27.72 5.24
CA GLN A 181 8.10 -28.18 6.50
C GLN A 181 9.61 -28.52 6.45
N ALA A 182 10.19 -28.75 5.27
CA ALA A 182 11.61 -29.06 5.09
C ALA A 182 12.38 -28.04 4.24
N ALA A 183 11.71 -26.96 3.79
CA ALA A 183 12.36 -25.91 3.04
C ALA A 183 13.05 -24.93 3.99
N LYS A 184 14.05 -24.19 3.49
CA LYS A 184 14.66 -23.05 4.22
C LYS A 184 14.09 -21.71 3.76
N HIS A 185 13.22 -21.78 2.77
CA HIS A 185 12.68 -20.64 2.05
C HIS A 185 11.18 -20.84 1.89
N SER A 186 10.43 -19.76 2.02
CA SER A 186 9.04 -19.65 1.65
C SER A 186 8.94 -19.08 0.23
N LEU A 187 7.95 -19.54 -0.52
CA LEU A 187 7.55 -18.91 -1.78
C LEU A 187 6.49 -17.86 -1.45
N VAL A 188 6.73 -16.61 -1.88
CA VAL A 188 5.87 -15.47 -1.57
C VAL A 188 5.28 -14.90 -2.85
N PHE A 189 3.97 -14.70 -2.83
CA PHE A 189 3.17 -14.11 -3.90
C PHE A 189 2.56 -12.82 -3.40
N ASP A 190 2.80 -11.72 -4.10
CA ASP A 190 2.14 -10.45 -3.88
C ASP A 190 0.94 -10.35 -4.83
N CYS A 191 -0.26 -10.33 -4.27
CA CYS A 191 -1.52 -10.38 -5.00
C CYS A 191 -2.30 -9.06 -4.83
N HIS A 192 -3.02 -8.67 -5.86
CA HIS A 192 -3.81 -7.45 -5.88
C HIS A 192 -5.12 -7.65 -6.63
N TYR A 193 -6.10 -6.78 -6.33
CA TYR A 193 -7.34 -6.69 -7.07
C TYR A 193 -7.14 -5.72 -8.25
N PRO A 194 -7.31 -6.16 -9.50
CA PRO A 194 -7.18 -5.28 -10.65
C PRO A 194 -8.33 -4.24 -10.69
N GLU A 195 -8.00 -2.99 -10.98
CA GLU A 195 -8.97 -1.88 -11.03
C GLU A 195 -9.90 -1.93 -12.27
N ASP A 196 -9.45 -2.56 -13.35
CA ASP A 196 -10.08 -2.46 -14.68
C ASP A 196 -11.17 -3.51 -14.99
N GLU A 197 -11.41 -4.51 -14.12
CA GLU A 197 -12.28 -5.66 -14.45
C GLU A 197 -13.50 -5.88 -13.54
N ILE A 198 -13.76 -4.98 -12.57
CA ILE A 198 -14.91 -5.11 -11.67
C ILE A 198 -16.23 -4.63 -12.37
N SER A 199 -16.14 -4.16 -13.61
CA SER A 199 -17.29 -3.78 -14.44
C SER A 199 -17.76 -4.98 -15.25
N HIS A 200 -18.92 -5.54 -14.87
CA HIS A 200 -19.66 -6.59 -15.56
C HIS A 200 -19.49 -6.58 -17.09
N GLY A 201 -18.54 -7.38 -17.58
CA GLY A 201 -18.32 -7.66 -18.99
C GLY A 201 -18.96 -8.99 -19.36
N GLU A 202 -20.04 -8.90 -20.12
CA GLU A 202 -20.71 -10.00 -20.81
C GLU A 202 -19.77 -10.75 -21.77
N GLY A 203 -18.98 -11.68 -21.22
CA GLY A 203 -18.12 -12.62 -21.93
C GLY A 203 -17.72 -13.76 -21.00
N GLU A 204 -18.19 -14.97 -21.30
CA GLU A 204 -17.97 -16.20 -20.52
C GLU A 204 -16.51 -16.71 -20.63
N GLU A 205 -15.56 -15.98 -20.06
CA GLU A 205 -14.30 -16.55 -19.56
C GLU A 205 -14.17 -16.10 -18.10
N GLU A 206 -13.95 -17.03 -17.17
CA GLU A 206 -13.79 -16.73 -15.73
C GLU A 206 -12.65 -15.72 -15.56
N SER A 207 -12.97 -14.43 -15.49
CA SER A 207 -12.02 -13.39 -15.11
C SER A 207 -11.58 -13.66 -13.68
N ASP A 208 -10.27 -13.78 -13.47
CA ASP A 208 -9.71 -13.94 -12.13
C ASP A 208 -9.99 -12.68 -11.29
N ILE A 209 -10.51 -12.88 -10.08
CA ILE A 209 -10.90 -11.78 -9.18
C ILE A 209 -9.66 -11.04 -8.65
N PHE A 210 -8.53 -11.72 -8.61
CA PHE A 210 -7.25 -11.17 -8.19
C PHE A 210 -6.15 -11.58 -9.18
N ALA A 211 -5.09 -10.79 -9.23
CA ALA A 211 -3.91 -11.07 -10.03
C ALA A 211 -2.63 -11.09 -9.19
N ILE A 212 -1.70 -11.95 -9.55
CA ILE A 212 -0.37 -11.98 -8.95
C ILE A 212 0.47 -10.88 -9.59
N ARG A 213 1.03 -9.96 -8.79
CA ARG A 213 1.92 -8.87 -9.25
C ARG A 213 3.39 -9.27 -9.20
N GLU A 214 3.79 -9.90 -8.10
CA GLU A 214 5.17 -10.28 -7.87
C GLU A 214 5.29 -11.66 -7.21
N VAL A 215 6.37 -12.38 -7.55
CA VAL A 215 6.72 -13.67 -6.94
C VAL A 215 8.17 -13.64 -6.50
N SER A 216 8.46 -14.06 -5.27
CA SER A 216 9.82 -14.12 -4.74
C SER A 216 10.03 -15.27 -3.78
N PHE A 217 11.30 -15.63 -3.53
CA PHE A 217 11.66 -16.54 -2.45
C PHE A 217 12.17 -15.74 -1.26
N GLN A 218 11.56 -15.95 -0.09
CA GLN A 218 12.00 -15.36 1.17
C GLN A 218 12.56 -16.43 2.11
N PRO A 219 13.61 -16.15 2.90
CA PRO A 219 14.07 -17.07 3.94
C PRO A 219 13.00 -17.27 5.01
N GLU A 220 12.82 -18.52 5.46
CA GLU A 220 11.84 -18.83 6.51
C GLU A 220 12.30 -18.25 7.87
N GLY A 221 11.40 -17.53 8.56
CA GLY A 221 11.60 -17.06 9.92
C GLY A 221 12.24 -15.67 10.05
N ASP A 222 12.62 -15.02 8.95
CA ASP A 222 13.00 -13.61 8.98
C ASP A 222 11.73 -12.75 9.08
N SER A 223 11.66 -11.90 10.11
CA SER A 223 10.54 -10.97 10.30
C SER A 223 10.59 -9.77 9.37
N GLU A 224 11.69 -9.60 8.64
CA GLU A 224 11.96 -8.44 7.79
C GLU A 224 12.19 -8.90 6.34
N TRP A 225 11.51 -8.23 5.42
CA TRP A 225 11.58 -8.54 3.99
C TRP A 225 13.01 -8.40 3.47
N LYS A 226 13.51 -9.44 2.79
CA LYS A 226 14.84 -9.38 2.20
C LYS A 226 14.79 -8.71 0.83
N GLU A 227 15.08 -7.41 0.79
CA GLU A 227 15.16 -6.61 -0.45
C GLU A 227 16.21 -7.12 -1.47
N THR A 228 17.17 -7.94 -1.02
CA THR A 228 18.22 -8.50 -1.88
C THR A 228 17.83 -9.81 -2.55
N SER A 229 16.64 -10.34 -2.27
CA SER A 229 16.09 -11.50 -2.98
C SER A 229 15.62 -11.09 -4.37
N TYR A 230 15.73 -12.01 -5.33
CA TYR A 230 15.19 -11.76 -6.66
C TYR A 230 13.66 -11.81 -6.61
N THR A 231 13.03 -10.77 -7.14
CA THR A 231 11.58 -10.65 -7.28
C THR A 231 11.23 -10.68 -8.77
N LEU A 232 10.37 -11.62 -9.12
CA LEU A 232 9.83 -11.80 -10.47
C LEU A 232 8.55 -10.98 -10.59
N ASN A 233 8.55 -9.98 -11.48
CA ASN A 233 7.33 -9.28 -11.87
C ASN A 233 6.60 -10.12 -12.95
N THR A 234 5.28 -10.19 -12.85
CA THR A 234 4.42 -11.05 -13.68
C THR A 234 3.93 -10.41 -14.98
N ASP A 235 4.06 -9.09 -15.15
CA ASP A 235 3.52 -8.33 -16.29
C ASP A 235 4.09 -8.78 -17.65
N SER A 236 5.30 -9.33 -17.65
CA SER A 236 5.99 -9.84 -18.85
C SER A 236 6.25 -11.35 -18.79
N LEU A 237 5.53 -12.06 -17.91
CA LEU A 237 5.66 -13.50 -17.75
C LEU A 237 5.06 -14.24 -18.95
N ASP A 238 5.59 -15.44 -19.23
CA ASP A 238 4.92 -16.36 -20.14
C ASP A 238 3.57 -16.81 -19.52
N TRP A 239 2.50 -16.72 -20.30
CA TRP A 239 1.12 -16.99 -19.85
C TRP A 239 0.98 -18.40 -19.24
N ALA A 240 1.63 -19.42 -19.82
CA ALA A 240 1.54 -20.78 -19.30
C ALA A 240 2.21 -20.94 -17.92
N LEU A 241 3.26 -20.15 -17.64
CA LEU A 241 3.85 -20.12 -16.31
C LEU A 241 2.92 -19.40 -15.33
N TYR A 242 2.22 -18.35 -15.77
CA TYR A 242 1.26 -17.62 -14.93
C TYR A 242 0.10 -18.52 -14.52
N ASP A 243 -0.50 -19.24 -15.47
CA ASP A 243 -1.58 -20.21 -15.21
C ASP A 243 -1.16 -21.23 -14.14
N HIS A 244 0.07 -21.77 -14.25
CA HIS A 244 0.59 -22.70 -13.25
C HIS A 244 0.84 -22.08 -11.86
N LEU A 245 1.09 -20.77 -11.77
CA LEU A 245 1.19 -20.07 -10.49
C LEU A 245 -0.20 -19.88 -9.87
N MET A 246 -1.22 -19.57 -10.68
CA MET A 246 -2.61 -19.48 -10.23
C MET A 246 -3.14 -20.84 -9.78
N ASP A 247 -2.94 -21.90 -10.57
CA ASP A 247 -3.28 -23.29 -10.21
C ASP A 247 -2.63 -23.68 -8.87
N PHE A 248 -1.37 -23.28 -8.66
CA PHE A 248 -0.63 -23.57 -7.43
C PHE A 248 -1.26 -22.89 -6.19
N LEU A 249 -1.81 -21.68 -6.34
CA LEU A 249 -2.54 -20.99 -5.29
C LEU A 249 -3.92 -21.64 -5.05
N ALA A 250 -4.65 -21.97 -6.12
CA ALA A 250 -5.95 -22.61 -6.05
C ALA A 250 -5.89 -23.99 -5.37
N ASP A 251 -4.88 -24.81 -5.66
CA ASP A 251 -4.62 -26.10 -4.99
C ASP A 251 -4.45 -25.97 -3.46
N ARG A 252 -4.08 -24.78 -2.97
CA ARG A 252 -3.92 -24.46 -1.54
C ARG A 252 -5.16 -23.79 -0.93
N GLY A 253 -6.17 -23.53 -1.75
CA GLY A 253 -7.41 -22.86 -1.39
C GLY A 253 -7.29 -21.34 -1.35
N VAL A 254 -6.41 -20.78 -2.18
CA VAL A 254 -6.38 -19.36 -2.54
C VAL A 254 -6.89 -19.28 -3.98
N ASP A 255 -8.21 -19.25 -4.12
CA ASP A 255 -8.94 -19.20 -5.39
C ASP A 255 -9.86 -17.96 -5.43
N ASN A 256 -10.69 -17.83 -6.47
CA ASN A 256 -11.61 -16.72 -6.61
C ASN A 256 -12.64 -16.66 -5.46
N THR A 257 -13.09 -17.81 -4.94
CA THR A 257 -13.97 -17.84 -3.76
C THR A 257 -13.28 -17.29 -2.51
N PHE A 258 -12.01 -17.63 -2.30
CA PHE A 258 -11.20 -17.03 -1.23
C PHE A 258 -11.08 -15.51 -1.38
N ALA A 259 -10.88 -15.01 -2.61
CA ALA A 259 -10.77 -13.58 -2.87
C ALA A 259 -12.06 -12.83 -2.54
N ASP A 260 -13.22 -13.35 -2.94
CA ASP A 260 -14.53 -12.80 -2.57
C ASP A 260 -14.73 -12.74 -1.05
N GLU A 261 -14.46 -13.86 -0.36
CA GLU A 261 -14.57 -13.92 1.10
C GLU A 261 -13.58 -12.96 1.80
N LEU A 262 -12.40 -12.76 1.21
CA LEU A 262 -11.40 -11.83 1.72
C LEU A 262 -11.87 -10.37 1.58
N MET A 263 -12.54 -10.01 0.50
CA MET A 263 -13.15 -8.69 0.33
C MET A 263 -14.23 -8.43 1.39
N GLU A 264 -15.12 -9.40 1.61
CA GLU A 264 -16.15 -9.30 2.66
C GLU A 264 -15.53 -9.17 4.06
N LEU A 265 -14.50 -9.98 4.35
CA LEU A 265 -13.78 -9.94 5.62
C LEU A 265 -13.05 -8.61 5.81
N SER A 266 -12.33 -8.15 4.81
CA SER A 266 -11.60 -6.88 4.88
C SER A 266 -12.55 -5.71 5.08
N THR A 267 -13.69 -5.70 4.39
CA THR A 267 -14.73 -4.69 4.52
C THR A 267 -15.31 -4.65 5.93
N ALA A 268 -15.61 -5.81 6.51
CA ALA A 268 -16.10 -5.88 7.89
C ALA A 268 -15.07 -5.41 8.93
N ILE A 269 -13.78 -5.74 8.72
CA ILE A 269 -12.69 -5.32 9.61
C ILE A 269 -12.42 -3.81 9.48
N GLU A 270 -12.41 -3.28 8.25
CA GLU A 270 -12.26 -1.85 7.97
C GLU A 270 -13.34 -1.05 8.71
N HIS A 271 -14.61 -1.44 8.56
CA HIS A 271 -15.72 -0.74 9.21
C HIS A 271 -15.61 -0.80 10.74
N GLN A 272 -15.16 -1.93 11.29
CA GLN A 272 -14.93 -2.09 12.72
C GLN A 272 -13.80 -1.17 13.23
N GLU A 273 -12.68 -1.10 12.53
CA GLU A 273 -11.55 -0.22 12.90
C GLU A 273 -11.89 1.26 12.67
N TYR A 274 -12.73 1.59 11.69
CA TYR A 274 -13.25 2.95 11.50
C TYR A 274 -14.10 3.41 12.70
N ILE A 275 -15.05 2.59 13.15
CA ILE A 275 -15.84 2.89 14.36
C ILE A 275 -14.92 3.08 15.58
N ARG A 276 -13.93 2.21 15.73
CA ARG A 276 -12.95 2.30 16.83
C ARG A 276 -12.13 3.59 16.74
N PHE A 277 -11.70 3.98 15.55
CA PHE A 277 -11.02 5.24 15.31
C PHE A 277 -11.89 6.45 15.71
N LEU A 278 -13.18 6.45 15.35
CA LEU A 278 -14.12 7.50 15.77
C LEU A 278 -14.28 7.55 17.29
N GLU A 279 -14.29 6.40 17.97
CA GLU A 279 -14.36 6.33 19.45
C GLU A 279 -13.10 6.91 20.12
N ASP A 280 -11.92 6.52 19.63
CA ASP A 280 -10.65 7.04 20.11
C ASP A 280 -10.54 8.55 19.84
N LEU A 281 -10.98 9.00 18.66
CA LEU A 281 -11.05 10.41 18.29
C LEU A 281 -12.04 11.18 19.18
N SER A 282 -13.21 10.60 19.45
CA SER A 282 -14.19 11.18 20.38
C SER A 282 -13.62 11.29 21.79
N SER A 283 -12.91 10.26 22.26
CA SER A 283 -12.23 10.29 23.57
C SER A 283 -11.06 11.26 23.62
N PHE A 284 -10.41 11.55 22.48
CA PHE A 284 -9.33 12.52 22.40
C PHE A 284 -9.87 13.96 22.41
N VAL A 285 -10.97 14.21 21.71
CA VAL A 285 -11.62 15.53 21.60
C VAL A 285 -12.40 15.88 22.87
N LYS A 286 -12.96 14.90 23.59
CA LYS A 286 -13.64 15.12 24.86
C LYS A 286 -12.63 15.15 26.00
N CYS A 287 -12.59 16.22 26.80
CA CYS A 287 -11.90 16.13 28.09
C CYS A 287 -12.70 15.30 29.09
N LYS A 288 -11.97 14.50 29.88
CA LYS A 288 -12.45 13.92 31.13
C LYS A 288 -12.57 14.97 32.23
#